data_AF-A0A1V3QZF2-F1
#
_entry.id   AF-A0A1V3QZF2-F1
#
_cell.length_a   1.000
_cell.length_b   1.000
_cell.length_c   1.000
_cell.angle_alpha   90.00
_cell.angle_beta   90.00
_cell.angle_gamma   90.00
#
_symmetry.space_group_name_H-M   'P 1'
#
loop_
_entity.id
_entity.type
_entity.pdbx_description
1 polymer ?
#
loop_
_entity_poly.entity_id
_entity_poly.type
_entity_poly.pdbx_seq_one_letter_code
_entity_poly.pdbx_strand_id
1 'polypeptide(L)' 'MTRLGEIFQKKSVNKAEVARKTRLSDARIGQLTKNPKTKLTAAELYLIAKAIDEDPCKLLEYVCQDLELGK' A
#
# COMPACT_ATOMS: atom_id res chain seq x y z
N MET A 1 -9.49 -2.86 7.63
CA MET A 1 -8.34 -2.00 7.29
C MET A 1 -7.25 -2.90 6.74
N THR A 2 -6.47 -2.47 5.74
CA THR A 2 -5.43 -3.32 5.11
C THR A 2 -4.08 -3.12 5.81
N ARG A 3 -3.13 -4.07 5.63
CA ARG A 3 -1.74 -3.90 6.06
C ARG A 3 -1.10 -2.62 5.51
N LEU A 4 -1.41 -2.28 4.26
CA LEU A 4 -1.01 -1.00 3.68
C LEU A 4 -1.59 0.20 4.45
N GLY A 5 -2.87 0.11 4.85
CA GLY A 5 -3.51 1.12 5.70
C GLY A 5 -2.90 1.27 7.09
N GLU A 6 -2.41 0.18 7.69
CA GLU A 6 -1.66 0.20 8.95
C GLU A 6 -0.35 0.97 8.80
N ILE A 7 0.43 0.69 7.75
CA ILE A 7 1.67 1.43 7.44
C ILE A 7 1.39 2.92 7.29
N PHE A 8 0.33 3.26 6.55
CA PHE A 8 -0.03 4.67 6.33
C PHE A 8 -0.33 5.40 7.64
N GLN A 9 -0.96 4.74 8.61
CA GLN A 9 -1.18 5.34 9.93
C GLN A 9 0.09 5.40 10.77
N LYS A 10 0.85 4.30 10.83
CA LYS A 10 2.09 4.23 11.63
C LYS A 10 3.11 5.28 11.21
N LYS A 11 3.18 5.56 9.91
CA LYS A 11 4.08 6.56 9.32
C LYS A 11 3.44 7.93 9.09
N SER A 12 2.19 8.14 9.51
CA SER A 12 1.44 9.38 9.28
C SER A 12 1.46 9.84 7.81
N VAL A 13 1.34 8.89 6.88
CA VAL A 13 1.42 9.14 5.43
C VAL A 13 0.24 9.97 4.96
N ASN A 14 0.53 11.05 4.22
CA ASN A 14 -0.48 11.85 3.56
C ASN A 14 -0.99 11.16 2.28
N LYS A 15 -2.25 10.70 2.31
CA LYS A 15 -2.88 9.99 1.18
C LYS A 15 -2.98 10.82 -0.10
N ALA A 16 -3.28 12.11 0.01
CA ALA A 16 -3.40 13.01 -1.13
C ALA A 16 -2.05 13.25 -1.80
N GLU A 17 -0.98 13.32 -1.01
CA GLU A 17 0.38 13.43 -1.54
C GLU A 17 0.80 12.16 -2.29
N VAL A 18 0.50 10.98 -1.74
CA VAL A 18 0.77 9.69 -2.42
C VAL A 18 -0.03 9.59 -3.71
N ALA A 19 -1.32 9.93 -3.70
CA ALA A 19 -2.15 9.95 -4.90
C ALA A 19 -1.51 10.80 -6.02
N ARG A 20 -1.08 12.02 -5.68
CA ARG A 20 -0.38 12.94 -6.60
C ARG A 20 0.93 12.35 -7.14
N LYS A 21 1.80 11.79 -6.29
CA LYS A 21 3.10 11.24 -6.70
C LYS A 21 2.97 9.98 -7.56
N THR A 22 1.97 9.15 -7.28
CA THR A 22 1.77 7.84 -7.94
C THR A 22 0.84 7.92 -9.15
N ARG A 23 0.20 9.07 -9.39
CA ARG A 23 -0.89 9.25 -10.38
C ARG A 23 -2.09 8.32 -10.14
N LEU A 24 -2.24 7.82 -8.92
CA LEU A 24 -3.43 7.09 -8.49
C LEU A 24 -4.49 8.09 -7.99
N SER A 25 -5.77 7.75 -8.14
CA SER A 25 -6.84 8.58 -7.58
C SER A 25 -6.91 8.46 -6.06
N ASP A 26 -7.39 9.52 -5.37
CA ASP A 26 -7.64 9.47 -3.93
C ASP A 26 -8.60 8.32 -3.55
N ALA A 27 -9.59 8.06 -4.41
CA ALA A 27 -10.50 6.94 -4.27
C ALA A 27 -9.75 5.59 -4.30
N ARG A 28 -8.78 5.44 -5.20
CA ARG A 28 -7.97 4.21 -5.30
C ARG A 28 -7.09 4.02 -4.07
N ILE A 29 -6.39 5.05 -3.60
CA ILE A 29 -5.62 5.01 -2.34
C ILE A 29 -6.54 4.70 -1.14
N GLY A 30 -7.74 5.26 -1.13
CA GLY A 30 -8.77 4.97 -0.14
C GLY A 30 -9.17 3.50 -0.11
N GLN A 31 -9.45 2.91 -1.28
CA GLN A 31 -9.78 1.48 -1.40
C GLN A 31 -8.62 0.59 -0.93
N LEU A 32 -7.40 0.85 -1.42
CA LEU A 32 -6.20 0.06 -1.10
C LEU A 32 -5.85 0.08 0.40
N THR A 33 -6.18 1.16 1.13
CA THR A 33 -5.90 1.29 2.57
C THR A 33 -7.04 0.80 3.47
N LYS A 34 -8.29 0.78 2.99
CA LYS A 34 -9.47 0.46 3.82
C LYS A 34 -10.07 -0.91 3.55
N ASN A 35 -10.12 -1.34 2.28
CA ASN A 35 -10.86 -2.52 1.85
C ASN A 35 -9.94 -3.74 1.70
N PRO A 36 -10.01 -4.75 2.59
CA PRO A 36 -9.17 -5.95 2.51
C PRO A 36 -9.46 -6.83 1.29
N LYS A 37 -10.60 -6.66 0.62
CA LYS A 37 -10.91 -7.39 -0.63
C LYS A 37 -10.31 -6.75 -1.88
N THR A 38 -9.81 -5.51 -1.77
CA THR A 38 -9.18 -4.82 -2.90
C THR A 38 -7.79 -5.38 -3.14
N LYS A 39 -7.53 -5.85 -4.37
CA LYS A 39 -6.21 -6.30 -4.79
C LYS A 39 -5.28 -5.10 -5.00
N LEU A 40 -4.15 -5.12 -4.30
CA LEU A 40 -3.01 -4.25 -4.54
C LEU A 40 -2.13 -4.90 -5.61
N THR A 41 -1.91 -4.20 -6.72
CA THR A 41 -1.02 -4.71 -7.79
C THR A 41 0.44 -4.40 -7.48
N ALA A 42 1.37 -5.16 -8.08
CA ALA A 42 2.79 -4.93 -7.90
C ALA A 42 3.23 -3.52 -8.34
N ALA A 43 2.66 -3.01 -9.44
CA ALA A 43 2.94 -1.67 -9.94
C ALA A 43 2.48 -0.58 -8.95
N GLU A 44 1.27 -0.71 -8.40
CA GLU A 44 0.77 0.22 -7.37
C GLU A 44 1.62 0.16 -6.11
N LEU A 45 1.97 -1.04 -5.65
CA LEU A 45 2.82 -1.22 -4.48
C LEU A 45 4.18 -0.53 -4.68
N TYR A 46 4.81 -0.74 -5.83
CA TYR A 46 6.11 -0.16 -6.14
C TYR A 46 6.06 1.37 -6.14
N LEU A 47 5.08 1.96 -6.82
CA LEU A 47 4.91 3.42 -6.87
C LEU A 47 4.60 3.99 -5.48
N ILE A 48 3.73 3.34 -4.71
CA ILE A 48 3.39 3.75 -3.35
C ILE A 48 4.62 3.70 -2.45
N ALA A 49 5.41 2.63 -2.49
CA ALA A 49 6.65 2.50 -1.73
C ALA A 49 7.61 3.67 -2.01
N LYS A 50 7.85 3.97 -3.29
CA LYS A 50 8.67 5.12 -3.70
C LYS A 50 8.09 6.45 -3.24
N ALA A 51 6.76 6.62 -3.27
CA ALA A 51 6.11 7.86 -2.85
C ALA A 51 6.21 8.14 -1.34
N ILE A 52 6.33 7.09 -0.52
CA ILE A 52 6.48 7.16 0.95
C ILE A 52 7.93 6.96 1.42
N ASP A 53 8.89 6.99 0.49
CA ASP A 53 10.32 6.78 0.73
C ASP A 53 10.63 5.47 1.48
N GLU A 54 10.01 4.38 1.03
CA GLU A 54 10.23 3.02 1.55
C GLU A 54 10.74 2.08 0.47
N ASP A 55 11.46 1.04 0.89
CA ASP A 55 11.88 -0.02 -0.02
C ASP A 55 10.67 -0.85 -0.50
N PRO A 56 10.49 -1.02 -1.83
CA PRO A 56 9.36 -1.78 -2.37
C PRO A 56 9.31 -3.24 -1.90
N CYS A 57 10.47 -3.89 -1.75
CA CYS A 57 10.52 -5.29 -1.30
C CYS A 57 10.13 -5.38 0.18
N LYS A 58 10.61 -4.47 1.05
CA LYS A 58 10.17 -4.41 2.45
C LYS A 58 8.66 -4.17 2.58
N LEU A 59 8.10 -3.29 1.74
CA LEU A 59 6.66 -3.06 1.74
C LEU A 59 5.89 -4.30 1.29
N LEU A 60 6.37 -5.00 0.27
CA LEU A 60 5.79 -6.24 -0.23
C LEU A 60 5.77 -7.32 0.86
N GLU A 61 6.91 -7.58 1.49
CA GLU A 61 7.05 -8.56 2.58
C GLU A 61 6.06 -8.25 3.72
N TYR A 62 5.94 -6.98 4.13
CA TYR A 62 4.99 -6.61 5.18
C TYR A 62 3.52 -6.81 4.77
N VAL A 63 3.16 -6.42 3.54
CA VAL A 63 1.78 -6.55 3.06
C VAL A 63 1.39 -8.02 2.87
N CYS A 64 2.35 -8.88 2.55
CA CYS A 64 2.16 -10.31 2.29
C CYS A 64 2.53 -11.21 3.48
N GLN A 65 2.86 -10.66 4.66
CA GLN A 65 3.39 -11.42 5.80
C GLN A 65 2.47 -12.52 6.34
N ASP A 66 1.17 -12.45 6.05
CA ASP A 66 0.17 -13.43 6.49
C ASP A 66 -0.10 -14.51 5.41
N LEU A 67 0.61 -14.48 4.28
CA LEU A 67 0.45 -15.46 3.21
C LEU A 67 1.30 -16.69 3.50
N GLU A 68 0.63 -17.84 3.55
CA GLU A 68 1.27 -19.14 3.66
C GLU A 68 0.97 -19.95 2.39
N LEU A 69 1.95 -20.76 1.96
CA LEU A 69 1.72 -21.75 0.93
C LEU A 69 0.84 -22.87 1.51
N GLY A 70 -0.21 -23.24 0.79
CA GLY A 70 -0.96 -24.45 1.10
C GLY A 70 -0.05 -25.69 0.99
N LYS A 71 -0.33 -26.70 1.82
CA LYS A 71 0.26 -28.03 1.69
C LYS A 71 -0.28 -28.77 0.48
#